data_AF-A0A951RFN2-F1
#
_entry.id   AF-A0A951RFN2-F1
#
_cell.length_a   1.000
_cell.length_b   1.000
_cell.length_c   1.000
_cell.angle_alpha   90.00
_cell.angle_beta   90.00
_cell.angle_gamma   90.00
#
_symmetry.space_group_name_H-M   'P 1'
#
loop_
_entity.id
_entity.type
_entity.pdbx_description
1 polymer ?
#
loop_
_entity_poly.entity_id
_entity_poly.type
_entity_poly.pdbx_seq_one_letter_code
_entity_poly.pdbx_strand_id
1 'polypeptide(L)'
;MPKNIMHRRDFLKFTGFASGALALGGTAAAGYMSGADKTGNTGWGRAPYAKDQFFNRKPFLVATPTYEKVSTPQRIQYLDNLFRRNGELGFYIRSLGEGGLEKVKEEGISSLPDELKAYYTEHPKAFTEFFLTRESAQQQRANWPEHKNRYMIADAWSKAHASPLRGREAYPPQPQGPPEEWDFQGVNPEPPKLKSAKHGAELIKKITHTFGATLVGVTAIKEEWVYQGILRGVGKTNFEKPAHWKNAIVFAIPHEWESFYANPTYGTSYEAYTMLRFIAGKLETFIREIGFSSRSHVPPNSYDLIIPPLAIDAGLGEQGRHGVVITPELGANTRLAAVTTDMPLEADTPVDLGIMKFCNKCKICAEECPSGAISFDDKPTRVVRGFRRWCTDQDKCFKVWNQVATSSARGCRVCLSVCPYSRKNNWIHTFARELDPRDPTGVTASAMLAMQKQFFDYPGGSQYLPPPDGNNKTYGKAPDWLRTEEWFDF
;
A
#
# COMPACT_ATOMS: atom_id res chain seq x y z
N MET A 1 -21.92 65.47 38.01
CA MET A 1 -22.00 64.44 36.95
C MET A 1 -22.70 63.21 37.52
N PRO A 2 -23.87 62.78 37.02
CA PRO A 2 -24.51 61.57 37.52
C PRO A 2 -23.69 60.35 37.08
N LYS A 3 -23.33 59.49 38.04
CA LYS A 3 -22.76 58.17 37.78
C LYS A 3 -23.87 57.29 37.19
N ASN A 4 -23.70 56.80 35.96
CA ASN A 4 -24.53 55.74 35.40
C ASN A 4 -24.32 54.46 36.22
N ILE A 5 -25.19 54.23 37.20
CA ILE A 5 -25.21 52.98 37.98
C ILE A 5 -26.05 51.99 37.17
N MET A 6 -25.37 51.01 36.54
CA MET A 6 -26.03 49.96 35.79
C MET A 6 -26.85 49.08 36.74
N HIS A 7 -28.16 48.99 36.53
CA HIS A 7 -29.07 48.23 37.41
C HIS A 7 -28.71 46.74 37.38
N ARG A 8 -28.78 46.06 38.53
CA ARG A 8 -28.46 44.62 38.69
C ARG A 8 -29.17 43.72 37.65
N ARG A 9 -30.39 44.09 37.24
CA ARG A 9 -31.17 43.36 36.23
C ARG A 9 -30.59 43.52 34.82
N ASP A 10 -30.02 44.68 34.51
CA ASP A 10 -29.40 44.96 33.22
C ASP A 10 -28.00 44.35 33.16
N PHE A 11 -27.28 44.30 34.28
CA PHE A 11 -26.04 43.52 34.40
C PHE A 11 -26.28 42.03 34.13
N LEU A 12 -27.27 41.40 34.77
CA LEU A 12 -27.56 39.97 34.55
C LEU A 12 -28.00 39.65 33.11
N LYS A 13 -28.76 40.56 32.47
CA LYS A 13 -29.13 40.42 31.05
C LYS A 13 -27.92 40.58 30.13
N PHE A 14 -27.07 41.57 30.40
CA PHE A 14 -25.84 41.80 29.64
C PHE A 14 -24.85 40.65 29.80
N THR A 15 -24.63 40.14 31.02
CA THR A 15 -23.76 39.00 31.26
C THR A 15 -24.33 37.71 30.68
N GLY A 16 -25.65 37.49 30.76
CA GLY A 16 -26.32 36.35 30.14
C GLY A 16 -26.21 36.38 28.61
N PHE A 17 -26.45 37.55 28.00
CA PHE A 17 -26.30 37.75 26.56
C PHE A 17 -24.83 37.63 26.11
N ALA A 18 -23.89 38.25 26.83
CA ALA A 18 -22.47 38.15 26.53
C ALA A 18 -21.95 36.71 26.68
N SER A 19 -22.38 35.98 27.71
CA SER A 19 -22.01 34.57 27.89
C SER A 19 -22.60 33.68 26.80
N GLY A 20 -23.87 33.91 26.40
CA GLY A 20 -24.50 33.20 25.29
C GLY A 20 -23.83 33.50 23.95
N ALA A 21 -23.50 34.77 23.69
CA ALA A 21 -22.79 35.19 22.47
C ALA A 21 -21.35 34.65 22.43
N LEU A 22 -20.63 34.62 23.55
CA LEU A 22 -19.29 34.03 23.65
C LEU A 22 -19.32 32.52 23.47
N ALA A 23 -20.31 31.82 24.05
CA ALA A 23 -20.47 30.38 23.88
C ALA A 23 -20.82 30.01 22.42
N LEU A 24 -21.74 30.75 21.80
CA LEU A 24 -22.08 30.56 20.38
C LEU A 24 -20.93 30.95 19.45
N GLY A 25 -20.26 32.06 19.70
CA GLY A 25 -19.08 32.50 18.95
C GLY A 25 -17.92 31.51 19.08
N GLY A 26 -17.66 31.01 20.28
CA GLY A 26 -16.67 29.97 20.54
C GLY A 26 -17.01 28.64 19.87
N THR A 27 -18.29 28.24 19.89
CA THR A 27 -18.76 27.02 19.21
C THR A 27 -18.70 27.15 17.69
N ALA A 28 -19.06 28.31 17.14
CA ALA A 28 -18.96 28.59 15.71
C ALA A 28 -17.51 28.65 15.25
N ALA A 29 -16.61 29.26 16.03
CA ALA A 29 -15.18 29.29 15.75
C ALA A 29 -14.57 27.87 15.82
N ALA A 30 -14.91 27.10 16.85
CA ALA A 30 -14.49 25.70 16.98
C ALA A 30 -15.04 24.85 15.82
N GLY A 31 -16.30 25.05 15.43
CA GLY A 31 -16.92 24.40 14.28
C GLY A 31 -16.26 24.79 12.95
N TYR A 32 -15.93 26.06 12.75
CA TYR A 32 -15.20 26.55 11.58
C TYR A 32 -13.78 25.98 11.53
N MET A 33 -13.05 26.01 12.64
CA MET A 33 -11.70 25.44 12.74
C MET A 33 -11.72 23.93 12.51
N SER A 34 -12.70 23.23 13.09
CA SER A 34 -12.89 21.79 12.87
C SER A 34 -13.30 21.46 11.44
N GLY A 35 -14.10 22.31 10.78
CA GLY A 35 -14.48 22.14 9.38
C GLY A 35 -13.36 22.51 8.41
N ALA A 36 -12.45 23.39 8.80
CA ALA A 36 -11.26 23.75 8.04
C ALA A 36 -10.10 22.75 8.23
N ASP A 37 -10.17 21.94 9.30
CA ASP A 37 -9.19 20.88 9.55
C ASP A 37 -9.34 19.75 8.53
N LYS A 38 -8.31 19.59 7.69
CA LYS A 38 -8.22 18.52 6.68
C LYS A 38 -8.09 17.12 7.29
N THR A 39 -8.00 17.03 8.61
CA THR A 39 -7.84 15.77 9.36
C THR A 39 -9.11 15.32 10.07
N GLY A 40 -10.18 16.12 10.03
CA GLY A 40 -11.49 15.84 10.62
C GLY A 40 -12.26 14.74 9.88
N ASN A 41 -11.75 13.51 9.90
CA ASN A 41 -12.45 12.34 9.34
C ASN A 41 -13.49 11.81 10.34
N THR A 42 -14.71 11.56 9.88
CA THR A 42 -15.75 10.94 10.70
C THR A 42 -15.54 9.41 10.81
N GLY A 43 -15.61 8.88 12.03
CA GLY A 43 -15.85 7.45 12.27
C GLY A 43 -14.66 6.50 12.17
N TRP A 44 -13.44 6.94 11.84
CA TRP A 44 -12.24 6.08 11.79
C TRP A 44 -10.97 6.79 12.24
N GLY A 45 -10.20 6.16 13.13
CA GLY A 45 -8.82 6.51 13.41
C GLY A 45 -7.90 6.23 12.23
N ARG A 46 -6.74 6.90 12.20
CA ARG A 46 -5.70 6.70 11.17
C ARG A 46 -4.95 5.37 11.29
N ALA A 47 -5.30 4.53 12.28
CA ALA A 47 -4.66 3.25 12.48
C ALA A 47 -5.05 2.27 11.35
N PRO A 48 -4.09 1.56 10.74
CA PRO A 48 -4.32 0.63 9.63
C PRO A 48 -5.19 -0.58 10.00
N TYR A 49 -5.51 -0.77 11.28
CA TYR A 49 -6.38 -1.82 11.78
C TYR A 49 -7.45 -1.18 12.64
N ALA A 50 -8.67 -1.17 12.11
CA ALA A 50 -10.02 -0.81 12.59
C ALA A 50 -10.37 -0.65 14.09
N LYS A 51 -9.43 -0.73 15.03
CA LYS A 51 -9.68 -0.68 16.48
C LYS A 51 -10.21 0.68 16.97
N ASP A 52 -10.03 1.74 16.18
CA ASP A 52 -10.39 3.10 16.57
C ASP A 52 -11.54 3.67 15.73
N GLN A 53 -12.64 2.92 15.54
CA GLN A 53 -13.88 3.58 15.10
C GLN A 53 -14.30 4.56 16.22
N PHE A 54 -14.14 5.88 15.98
CA PHE A 54 -14.59 6.92 16.91
C PHE A 54 -16.11 6.89 17.16
N PHE A 55 -16.86 6.14 16.36
CA PHE A 55 -18.30 5.99 16.47
C PHE A 55 -18.67 4.66 17.13
N ASN A 56 -19.02 4.70 18.42
CA ASN A 56 -19.60 3.55 19.10
C ASN A 56 -21.01 3.29 18.56
N ARG A 57 -21.16 2.26 17.73
CA ARG A 57 -22.44 1.90 17.12
C ARG A 57 -23.46 1.33 18.12
N LYS A 58 -23.02 0.75 19.24
CA LYS A 58 -23.89 -0.02 20.16
C LYS A 58 -25.14 0.75 20.61
N PRO A 59 -25.08 2.03 21.01
CA PRO A 59 -26.26 2.79 21.42
C PRO A 59 -27.25 3.10 20.28
N PHE A 60 -26.83 2.94 19.02
CA PHE A 60 -27.63 3.24 17.82
C PHE A 60 -28.17 1.97 17.14
N LEU A 61 -27.89 0.79 17.69
CA LEU A 61 -28.42 -0.45 17.15
C LEU A 61 -29.92 -0.52 17.43
N VAL A 62 -30.71 -0.71 16.37
CA VAL A 62 -32.16 -0.89 16.43
C VAL A 62 -32.52 -2.29 15.95
N ALA A 63 -33.58 -2.87 16.50
CA ALA A 63 -34.02 -4.23 16.16
C ALA A 63 -34.65 -4.31 14.75
N THR A 64 -35.22 -3.22 14.27
CA THR A 64 -35.81 -3.11 12.94
C THR A 64 -35.09 -2.03 12.12
N PRO A 65 -34.89 -2.23 10.82
CA PRO A 65 -34.32 -1.20 9.95
C PRO A 65 -35.12 0.10 10.03
N THR A 66 -34.44 1.24 9.82
CA THR A 66 -35.05 2.57 9.93
C THR A 66 -35.90 2.96 8.71
N TYR A 67 -35.95 2.13 7.67
CA TYR A 67 -36.80 2.35 6.50
C TYR A 67 -38.15 1.66 6.67
N GLU A 68 -39.22 2.33 6.24
CA GLU A 68 -40.58 1.80 6.29
C GLU A 68 -40.91 1.00 5.03
N LYS A 69 -41.50 -0.19 5.21
CA LYS A 69 -42.03 -1.00 4.11
C LYS A 69 -43.46 -0.53 3.77
N VAL A 70 -43.59 0.34 2.79
CA VAL A 70 -44.88 0.89 2.33
C VAL A 70 -45.55 0.06 1.24
N SER A 71 -44.85 -0.92 0.64
CA SER A 71 -45.37 -1.79 -0.42
C SER A 71 -44.56 -3.10 -0.57
N THR A 72 -44.95 -3.95 -1.52
CA THR A 72 -44.19 -5.17 -1.87
C THR A 72 -42.84 -4.79 -2.49
N PRO A 73 -41.70 -5.20 -1.90
CA PRO A 73 -40.39 -4.88 -2.46
C PRO A 73 -40.20 -5.54 -3.83
N GLN A 74 -39.62 -4.78 -4.75
CA GLN A 74 -39.28 -5.27 -6.09
C GLN A 74 -37.77 -5.41 -6.21
N ARG A 75 -37.34 -6.38 -7.02
CA ARG A 75 -35.93 -6.51 -7.40
C ARG A 75 -35.59 -5.43 -8.43
N ILE A 76 -34.40 -4.85 -8.30
CA ILE A 76 -33.87 -3.87 -9.25
C ILE A 76 -33.79 -4.52 -10.64
N GLN A 77 -34.35 -3.85 -11.64
CA GLN A 77 -34.26 -4.25 -13.05
C GLN A 77 -32.92 -3.83 -13.66
N TYR A 78 -32.52 -4.46 -14.77
CA TYR A 78 -31.24 -4.15 -15.41
C TYR A 78 -31.10 -2.68 -15.80
N LEU A 79 -32.18 -2.05 -16.32
CA LEU A 79 -32.20 -0.64 -16.75
C LEU A 79 -32.41 0.38 -15.61
N ASP A 80 -32.74 -0.07 -14.40
CA ASP A 80 -32.71 0.80 -13.22
C ASP A 80 -31.28 1.22 -12.89
N ASN A 81 -30.30 0.39 -13.26
CA ASN A 81 -28.90 0.73 -13.15
C ASN A 81 -28.48 1.75 -14.22
N LEU A 82 -28.10 2.95 -13.77
CA LEU A 82 -27.67 4.07 -14.61
C LEU A 82 -26.62 3.66 -15.67
N PHE A 83 -25.59 2.90 -15.27
CA PHE A 83 -24.49 2.54 -16.18
C PHE A 83 -24.94 1.55 -17.25
N ARG A 84 -25.85 0.63 -16.90
CA ARG A 84 -26.43 -0.31 -17.86
C ARG A 84 -27.37 0.39 -18.82
N ARG A 85 -28.29 1.20 -18.32
CA ARG A 85 -29.20 1.99 -19.14
C ARG A 85 -28.48 2.94 -20.10
N ASN A 86 -27.51 3.71 -19.61
CA ASN A 86 -26.71 4.60 -20.47
C ASN A 86 -25.87 3.81 -21.48
N GLY A 87 -25.43 2.61 -21.10
CA GLY A 87 -24.77 1.66 -21.98
C GLY A 87 -25.67 1.23 -23.15
N GLU A 88 -26.85 0.69 -22.86
CA GLU A 88 -27.84 0.23 -23.85
C GLU A 88 -28.30 1.36 -24.77
N LEU A 89 -28.66 2.52 -24.21
CA LEU A 89 -29.02 3.69 -25.02
C LEU A 89 -27.85 4.12 -25.93
N GLY A 90 -26.62 4.07 -25.40
CA GLY A 90 -25.42 4.33 -26.18
C GLY A 90 -25.17 3.30 -27.29
N PHE A 91 -25.45 2.01 -27.06
CA PHE A 91 -25.36 0.96 -28.09
C PHE A 91 -26.41 1.17 -29.18
N TYR A 92 -27.65 1.45 -28.79
CA TYR A 92 -28.73 1.76 -29.72
C TYR A 92 -28.38 2.96 -30.61
N ILE A 93 -27.95 4.08 -30.02
CA ILE A 93 -27.51 5.27 -30.77
C ILE A 93 -26.41 4.92 -31.79
N ARG A 94 -25.41 4.13 -31.40
CA ARG A 94 -24.34 3.70 -32.32
C ARG A 94 -24.84 2.80 -33.44
N SER A 95 -25.85 1.98 -33.20
CA SER A 95 -26.44 1.09 -34.21
C SER A 95 -27.16 1.84 -35.33
N LEU A 96 -27.56 3.09 -35.08
CA LEU A 96 -28.18 3.97 -36.08
C LEU A 96 -27.17 4.62 -37.04
N GLY A 97 -25.86 4.44 -36.81
CA GLY A 97 -24.81 5.02 -37.63
C GLY A 97 -24.52 6.49 -37.33
N GLU A 98 -23.92 7.17 -38.31
CA GLU A 98 -23.59 8.60 -38.21
C GLU A 98 -24.87 9.44 -38.06
N GLY A 99 -24.87 10.44 -37.18
CA GLY A 99 -26.06 11.23 -36.85
C GLY A 99 -27.09 10.52 -35.95
N GLY A 100 -26.79 9.30 -35.47
CA GLY A 100 -27.71 8.54 -34.61
C GLY A 100 -28.06 9.25 -33.30
N LEU A 101 -27.18 10.11 -32.78
CA LEU A 101 -27.43 10.87 -31.55
C LEU A 101 -28.49 11.95 -31.78
N GLU A 102 -28.34 12.71 -32.86
CA GLU A 102 -29.24 13.76 -33.31
C GLU A 102 -30.60 13.16 -33.63
N LYS A 103 -30.63 12.03 -34.36
CA LYS A 103 -31.86 11.30 -34.67
C LYS A 103 -32.66 10.92 -33.43
N VAL A 104 -32.01 10.30 -32.42
CA VAL A 104 -32.70 9.91 -31.17
C VAL A 104 -33.13 11.15 -30.37
N LYS A 105 -32.39 12.26 -30.46
CA LYS A 105 -32.76 13.53 -29.83
C LYS A 105 -34.01 14.15 -30.47
N GLU A 106 -34.13 14.08 -31.79
CA GLU A 106 -35.26 14.62 -32.56
C GLU A 106 -36.51 13.74 -32.46
N GLU A 107 -36.36 12.44 -32.63
CA GLU A 107 -37.48 11.48 -32.60
C GLU A 107 -37.97 11.21 -31.17
N GLY A 108 -37.13 11.44 -30.16
CA GLY A 108 -37.48 11.32 -28.75
C GLY A 108 -37.70 9.88 -28.28
N ILE A 109 -38.36 9.72 -27.12
CA ILE A 109 -38.50 8.44 -26.41
C ILE A 109 -39.25 7.38 -27.24
N SER A 110 -40.17 7.80 -28.12
CA SER A 110 -40.99 6.90 -28.95
C SER A 110 -40.16 6.08 -29.94
N SER A 111 -38.98 6.57 -30.34
CA SER A 111 -38.06 5.86 -31.25
C SER A 111 -37.30 4.71 -30.59
N LEU A 112 -37.23 4.68 -29.25
CA LEU A 112 -36.37 3.75 -28.53
C LEU A 112 -36.89 2.29 -28.61
N PRO A 113 -35.99 1.30 -28.42
CA PRO A 113 -36.41 -0.08 -28.17
C PRO A 113 -37.33 -0.19 -26.96
N ASP A 114 -38.22 -1.20 -26.95
CA ASP A 114 -39.33 -1.29 -25.98
C ASP A 114 -38.90 -1.18 -24.51
N GLU A 115 -37.80 -1.84 -24.13
CA GLU A 115 -37.30 -1.78 -22.74
C GLU A 115 -36.82 -0.37 -22.33
N LEU A 116 -36.07 0.30 -23.21
CA LEU A 116 -35.60 1.67 -22.98
C LEU A 116 -36.77 2.67 -23.02
N LYS A 117 -37.72 2.45 -23.95
CA LYS A 117 -38.93 3.24 -24.09
C LYS A 117 -39.78 3.17 -22.84
N ALA A 118 -40.01 1.98 -22.30
CA ALA A 118 -40.76 1.78 -21.06
C ALA A 118 -40.13 2.60 -19.92
N TYR A 119 -38.82 2.42 -19.69
CA TYR A 119 -38.11 3.15 -18.63
C TYR A 119 -38.18 4.68 -18.82
N TYR A 120 -37.85 5.19 -20.00
CA TYR A 120 -37.81 6.64 -20.22
C TYR A 120 -39.19 7.27 -20.32
N THR A 121 -40.24 6.51 -20.64
CA THR A 121 -41.64 6.99 -20.56
C THR A 121 -42.04 7.23 -19.10
N GLU A 122 -41.64 6.35 -18.19
CA GLU A 122 -41.84 6.53 -16.74
C GLU A 122 -40.90 7.60 -16.16
N HIS A 123 -39.72 7.79 -16.77
CA HIS A 123 -38.66 8.68 -16.30
C HIS A 123 -38.19 9.69 -17.38
N PRO A 124 -39.07 10.57 -17.90
CA PRO A 124 -38.74 11.43 -19.05
C PRO A 124 -37.60 12.42 -18.79
N LYS A 125 -37.43 12.84 -17.52
CA LYS A 125 -36.30 13.69 -17.13
C LYS A 125 -34.95 12.99 -17.29
N ALA A 126 -34.87 11.69 -17.04
CA ALA A 126 -33.63 10.92 -17.19
C ALA A 126 -33.18 10.84 -18.65
N PHE A 127 -34.12 10.86 -19.60
CA PHE A 127 -33.83 10.93 -21.03
C PHE A 127 -33.18 12.26 -21.41
N THR A 128 -33.73 13.37 -20.88
CA THR A 128 -33.17 14.71 -21.09
C THR A 128 -31.76 14.83 -20.48
N GLU A 129 -31.60 14.32 -19.25
CA GLU A 129 -30.32 14.35 -18.52
C GLU A 129 -29.20 13.59 -19.24
N PHE A 130 -29.55 12.51 -19.95
CA PHE A 130 -28.59 11.76 -20.76
C PHE A 130 -27.91 12.64 -21.80
N PHE A 131 -28.66 13.49 -22.52
CA PHE A 131 -28.09 14.38 -23.53
C PHE A 131 -27.28 15.51 -22.91
N LEU A 132 -27.76 16.13 -21.82
CA LEU A 132 -27.01 17.16 -21.08
C LEU A 132 -25.66 16.62 -20.57
N THR A 133 -25.67 15.37 -20.08
CA THR A 133 -24.45 14.68 -19.65
C THR A 133 -23.47 14.49 -20.82
N ARG A 134 -23.97 14.10 -22.00
CA ARG A 134 -23.14 13.92 -23.21
C ARG A 134 -22.52 15.21 -23.68
N GLU A 135 -23.31 16.29 -23.72
CA GLU A 135 -22.84 17.62 -24.09
C GLU A 135 -21.77 18.12 -23.13
N SER A 136 -22.01 18.02 -21.81
CA SER A 136 -21.04 18.37 -20.78
C SER A 136 -19.74 17.58 -20.93
N ALA A 137 -19.82 16.27 -21.20
CA ALA A 137 -18.64 15.43 -21.42
C ALA A 137 -17.90 15.76 -22.73
N GLN A 138 -18.59 16.25 -23.76
CA GLN A 138 -17.95 16.72 -25.00
C GLN A 138 -17.22 18.04 -24.77
N GLN A 139 -17.86 19.01 -24.11
CA GLN A 139 -17.25 20.29 -23.74
C GLN A 139 -16.02 20.08 -22.85
N GLN A 140 -16.12 19.21 -21.83
CA GLN A 140 -14.99 18.86 -20.97
C GLN A 140 -13.80 18.30 -21.77
N ARG A 141 -14.06 17.43 -22.74
CA ARG A 141 -13.02 16.85 -23.61
C ARG A 141 -12.41 17.88 -24.55
N ALA A 142 -13.22 18.79 -25.10
CA ALA A 142 -12.75 19.88 -25.94
C ALA A 142 -11.85 20.86 -25.18
N ASN A 143 -12.16 21.13 -23.91
CA ASN A 143 -11.39 22.05 -23.05
C ASN A 143 -10.14 21.40 -22.42
N TRP A 144 -10.01 20.07 -22.49
CA TRP A 144 -8.91 19.36 -21.84
C TRP A 144 -7.51 19.85 -22.25
N PRO A 145 -7.21 20.12 -23.54
CA PRO A 145 -5.90 20.64 -23.95
C PRO A 145 -5.48 21.92 -23.21
N GLU A 146 -6.42 22.79 -22.84
CA GLU A 146 -6.17 24.04 -22.11
C GLU A 146 -5.92 23.82 -20.62
N HIS A 147 -6.45 22.73 -20.07
CA HIS A 147 -6.44 22.45 -18.63
C HIS A 147 -5.49 21.32 -18.24
N LYS A 148 -4.95 20.57 -19.20
CA LYS A 148 -4.14 19.36 -18.97
C LYS A 148 -3.00 19.60 -18.00
N ASN A 149 -2.25 20.70 -18.15
CA ASN A 149 -1.11 21.00 -17.28
C ASN A 149 -1.53 21.29 -15.83
N ARG A 150 -2.69 21.93 -15.62
CA ARG A 150 -3.21 22.25 -14.29
C ARG A 150 -3.67 21.01 -13.53
N TYR A 151 -4.28 20.06 -14.23
CA TYR A 151 -4.90 18.88 -13.62
C TYR A 151 -4.14 17.57 -13.89
N MET A 152 -2.97 17.63 -14.53
CA MET A 152 -2.18 16.45 -14.91
C MET A 152 -1.94 15.48 -13.74
N ILE A 153 -1.56 15.99 -12.57
CA ILE A 153 -1.34 15.13 -11.39
C ILE A 153 -2.65 14.47 -10.93
N ALA A 154 -3.76 15.19 -10.98
CA ALA A 154 -5.07 14.66 -10.60
C ALA A 154 -5.58 13.61 -11.62
N ASP A 155 -5.33 13.84 -12.91
CA ASP A 155 -5.65 12.89 -13.98
C ASP A 155 -4.79 11.62 -13.88
N ALA A 156 -3.47 11.76 -13.74
CA ALA A 156 -2.55 10.64 -13.51
C ALA A 156 -2.92 9.86 -12.24
N TRP A 157 -3.29 10.55 -11.16
CA TRP A 157 -3.79 9.95 -9.92
C TRP A 157 -5.06 9.12 -10.17
N SER A 158 -6.05 9.69 -10.84
CA SER A 158 -7.32 9.02 -11.16
C SER A 158 -7.09 7.78 -12.02
N LYS A 159 -6.26 7.90 -13.07
CA LYS A 159 -5.93 6.80 -13.98
C LYS A 159 -5.14 5.69 -13.27
N ALA A 160 -4.21 6.03 -12.40
CA ALA A 160 -3.53 5.06 -11.55
C ALA A 160 -4.50 4.34 -10.61
N HIS A 161 -5.46 5.04 -9.98
CA HIS A 161 -6.46 4.37 -9.14
C HIS A 161 -7.42 3.48 -9.93
N ALA A 162 -7.72 3.84 -11.18
CA ALA A 162 -8.58 3.07 -12.06
C ALA A 162 -7.86 1.90 -12.74
N SER A 163 -6.53 1.91 -12.84
CA SER A 163 -5.80 0.90 -13.63
C SER A 163 -5.93 -0.54 -13.14
N PRO A 164 -6.07 -0.87 -11.84
CA PRO A 164 -6.32 -2.24 -11.43
C PRO A 164 -7.71 -2.77 -11.81
N LEU A 165 -8.63 -1.89 -12.22
CA LEU A 165 -9.97 -2.24 -12.69
C LEU A 165 -10.02 -2.44 -14.21
N ARG A 166 -8.90 -2.27 -14.91
CA ARG A 166 -8.80 -2.44 -16.37
C ARG A 166 -8.33 -3.84 -16.70
N GLY A 167 -9.02 -4.51 -17.63
CA GLY A 167 -8.65 -5.84 -18.13
C GLY A 167 -9.15 -6.99 -17.26
N ARG A 168 -8.78 -8.23 -17.66
CA ARG A 168 -9.11 -9.48 -16.94
C ARG A 168 -7.87 -10.23 -16.45
N GLU A 169 -6.69 -9.63 -16.58
CA GLU A 169 -5.40 -10.26 -16.30
C GLU A 169 -4.88 -9.91 -14.90
N ALA A 170 -3.77 -10.54 -14.50
CA ALA A 170 -3.09 -10.20 -13.26
C ALA A 170 -2.50 -8.78 -13.31
N TYR A 171 -2.59 -8.03 -12.20
CA TYR A 171 -2.16 -6.64 -12.11
C TYR A 171 -0.81 -6.49 -11.35
N PRO A 172 0.11 -5.60 -11.77
CA PRO A 172 0.15 -5.00 -13.10
C PRO A 172 0.32 -6.10 -14.17
N PRO A 173 -0.05 -5.81 -15.44
CA PRO A 173 0.18 -6.73 -16.55
C PRO A 173 1.63 -7.19 -16.58
N GLN A 174 1.86 -8.47 -16.89
CA GLN A 174 3.23 -8.97 -17.04
C GLN A 174 3.88 -8.28 -18.25
N PRO A 175 5.12 -7.79 -18.12
CA PRO A 175 5.76 -7.13 -19.24
C PRO A 175 5.94 -8.05 -20.44
N GLN A 176 5.60 -7.55 -21.63
CA GLN A 176 5.72 -8.26 -22.90
C GLN A 176 6.76 -7.59 -23.79
N GLY A 177 7.76 -8.35 -24.26
CA GLY A 177 8.81 -7.81 -25.14
C GLY A 177 9.91 -7.03 -24.41
N PRO A 178 10.81 -6.39 -25.17
CA PRO A 178 11.99 -5.72 -24.61
C PRO A 178 11.63 -4.48 -23.77
N PRO A 179 12.39 -4.16 -22.70
CA PRO A 179 12.16 -2.98 -21.87
C PRO A 179 12.11 -1.65 -22.64
N GLU A 180 12.88 -1.53 -23.72
CA GLU A 180 12.96 -0.34 -24.59
C GLU A 180 11.63 -0.03 -25.28
N GLU A 181 10.74 -1.03 -25.42
CA GLU A 181 9.40 -0.87 -25.97
C GLU A 181 8.34 -0.87 -24.87
N TRP A 182 8.38 -1.87 -23.99
CA TRP A 182 7.35 -2.07 -22.98
C TRP A 182 7.26 -0.91 -21.99
N ASP A 183 8.40 -0.42 -21.51
CA ASP A 183 8.43 0.55 -20.41
C ASP A 183 7.92 1.94 -20.86
N PHE A 184 7.87 2.18 -22.17
CA PHE A 184 7.36 3.39 -22.82
C PHE A 184 5.90 3.30 -23.27
N GLN A 185 5.25 2.14 -23.14
CA GLN A 185 3.85 1.99 -23.54
C GLN A 185 2.92 2.87 -22.71
N GLY A 186 2.15 3.73 -23.37
CA GLY A 186 1.22 4.64 -22.72
C GLY A 186 1.90 5.80 -21.99
N VAL A 187 3.20 6.03 -22.21
CA VAL A 187 3.87 7.24 -21.75
C VAL A 187 3.29 8.46 -22.45
N ASN A 188 2.95 9.49 -21.68
CA ASN A 188 2.55 10.77 -22.23
C ASN A 188 3.73 11.38 -23.03
N PRO A 189 3.57 11.63 -24.34
CA PRO A 189 4.67 12.06 -25.21
C PRO A 189 5.16 13.49 -24.93
N GLU A 190 4.42 14.27 -24.14
CA GLU A 190 4.77 15.65 -23.77
C GLU A 190 5.04 15.76 -22.27
N PRO A 191 6.17 15.19 -21.75
CA PRO A 191 6.48 15.26 -20.35
C PRO A 191 6.66 16.72 -19.90
N PRO A 192 6.03 17.13 -18.79
CA PRO A 192 6.29 18.44 -18.20
C PRO A 192 7.73 18.49 -17.67
N LYS A 193 8.32 19.68 -17.69
CA LYS A 193 9.60 19.91 -17.02
C LYS A 193 9.41 19.90 -15.50
N LEU A 194 10.07 18.97 -14.82
CA LEU A 194 10.16 18.99 -13.35
C LEU A 194 10.90 20.23 -12.87
N LYS A 195 10.46 20.79 -11.73
CA LYS A 195 11.13 21.93 -11.09
C LYS A 195 12.58 21.61 -10.73
N SER A 196 12.84 20.39 -10.26
CA SER A 196 14.17 19.82 -9.98
C SER A 196 14.03 18.32 -9.69
N ALA A 197 15.15 17.60 -9.70
CA ALA A 197 15.20 16.20 -9.30
C ALA A 197 14.70 15.97 -7.85
N LYS A 198 15.00 16.90 -6.94
CA LYS A 198 14.49 16.91 -5.57
C LYS A 198 12.96 16.98 -5.50
N HIS A 199 12.35 17.90 -6.24
CA HIS A 199 10.89 17.99 -6.30
C HIS A 199 10.26 16.72 -6.91
N GLY A 200 10.92 16.09 -7.89
CA GLY A 200 10.52 14.79 -8.41
C GLY A 200 10.51 13.70 -7.35
N ALA A 201 11.60 13.60 -6.57
CA ALA A 201 11.71 12.65 -5.45
C ALA A 201 10.66 12.89 -4.37
N GLU A 202 10.44 14.15 -3.97
CA GLU A 202 9.40 14.50 -2.99
C GLU A 202 7.98 14.14 -3.47
N LEU A 203 7.67 14.42 -4.75
CA LEU A 203 6.38 14.06 -5.34
C LEU A 203 6.20 12.54 -5.34
N ILE A 204 7.19 11.80 -5.85
CA ILE A 204 7.01 10.36 -6.05
C ILE A 204 6.94 9.60 -4.73
N LYS A 205 7.66 10.05 -3.70
CA LYS A 205 7.54 9.53 -2.33
C LYS A 205 6.13 9.75 -1.78
N LYS A 206 5.58 10.97 -1.90
CA LYS A 206 4.20 11.27 -1.46
C LYS A 206 3.17 10.39 -2.16
N ILE A 207 3.28 10.23 -3.49
CA ILE A 207 2.38 9.39 -4.28
C ILE A 207 2.49 7.93 -3.85
N THR A 208 3.71 7.41 -3.71
CA THR A 208 3.97 6.01 -3.34
C THR A 208 3.45 5.69 -1.93
N HIS A 209 3.63 6.59 -0.96
CA HIS A 209 3.02 6.47 0.37
C HIS A 209 1.50 6.49 0.30
N THR A 210 0.91 7.38 -0.49
CA THR A 210 -0.56 7.47 -0.61
C THR A 210 -1.15 6.23 -1.29
N PHE A 211 -0.39 5.52 -2.13
CA PHE A 211 -0.77 4.22 -2.67
C PHE A 211 -0.67 3.06 -1.67
N GLY A 212 -0.04 3.27 -0.50
CA GLY A 212 -0.01 2.31 0.60
C GLY A 212 1.38 1.85 1.04
N ALA A 213 2.46 2.38 0.46
CA ALA A 213 3.81 2.06 0.92
C ALA A 213 4.07 2.62 2.34
N THR A 214 4.69 1.81 3.19
CA THR A 214 5.10 2.25 4.53
C THR A 214 6.43 2.99 4.49
N LEU A 215 7.37 2.53 3.68
CA LEU A 215 8.68 3.16 3.47
C LEU A 215 8.92 3.37 1.97
N VAL A 216 9.57 4.47 1.60
CA VAL A 216 9.91 4.79 0.21
C VAL A 216 11.27 5.46 0.15
N GLY A 217 12.15 4.97 -0.72
CA GLY A 217 13.46 5.51 -1.00
C GLY A 217 13.72 5.54 -2.50
N VAL A 218 14.64 6.40 -2.92
CA VAL A 218 15.07 6.55 -4.31
C VAL A 218 16.56 6.28 -4.39
N THR A 219 17.00 5.50 -5.38
CA THR A 219 18.41 5.29 -5.66
C THR A 219 18.67 5.28 -7.17
N ALA A 220 19.89 5.62 -7.56
CA ALA A 220 20.38 5.28 -8.90
C ALA A 220 20.49 3.75 -9.04
N ILE A 221 20.27 3.25 -10.26
CA ILE A 221 20.37 1.82 -10.55
C ILE A 221 21.81 1.46 -10.88
N LYS A 222 22.39 0.58 -10.06
CA LYS A 222 23.70 -0.03 -10.33
C LYS A 222 23.53 -1.32 -11.13
N GLU A 223 24.44 -1.56 -12.06
CA GLU A 223 24.34 -2.67 -13.01
C GLU A 223 24.46 -4.04 -12.33
N GLU A 224 25.26 -4.14 -11.26
CA GLU A 224 25.43 -5.37 -10.49
C GLU A 224 24.14 -5.90 -9.82
N TRP A 225 23.10 -5.06 -9.75
CA TRP A 225 21.78 -5.41 -9.19
C TRP A 225 20.76 -5.83 -10.24
N VAL A 226 21.08 -5.70 -11.52
CA VAL A 226 20.24 -6.14 -12.63
C VAL A 226 20.52 -7.61 -12.91
N TYR A 227 19.47 -8.40 -13.13
CA TYR A 227 19.68 -9.78 -13.57
C TYR A 227 20.39 -9.79 -14.93
N GLN A 228 21.37 -10.67 -15.10
CA GLN A 228 21.96 -10.95 -16.40
C GLN A 228 21.24 -12.14 -17.02
N GLY A 229 21.06 -12.11 -18.34
CA GLY A 229 20.47 -13.21 -19.07
C GLY A 229 18.95 -13.15 -19.01
N ILE A 230 18.29 -14.20 -18.52
CA ILE A 230 16.84 -14.36 -18.54
C ILE A 230 16.12 -13.27 -17.71
N LEU A 231 15.24 -12.50 -18.35
CA LEU A 231 14.27 -11.63 -17.66
C LEU A 231 13.26 -12.49 -16.91
N ARG A 232 13.27 -12.46 -15.58
CA ARG A 232 12.32 -13.25 -14.78
C ARG A 232 10.87 -12.85 -15.07
N GLY A 233 10.65 -11.59 -15.47
CA GLY A 233 9.33 -11.04 -15.82
C GLY A 233 8.89 -11.21 -17.27
N VAL A 234 9.79 -11.54 -18.22
CA VAL A 234 9.51 -11.53 -19.68
C VAL A 234 9.90 -12.82 -20.40
N GLY A 235 10.77 -13.64 -19.81
CA GLY A 235 11.17 -14.94 -20.37
C GLY A 235 12.67 -15.09 -20.60
N LYS A 236 13.04 -16.16 -21.33
CA LYS A 236 14.43 -16.59 -21.51
C LYS A 236 15.19 -15.88 -22.63
N THR A 237 15.24 -14.55 -22.58
CA THR A 237 16.03 -13.72 -23.50
C THR A 237 17.19 -13.10 -22.75
N ASN A 238 18.39 -13.06 -23.35
CA ASN A 238 19.48 -12.25 -22.82
C ASN A 238 19.15 -10.77 -23.00
N PHE A 239 19.37 -9.95 -21.98
CA PHE A 239 19.30 -8.49 -22.09
C PHE A 239 20.51 -7.86 -21.38
N GLU A 240 20.91 -6.68 -21.87
CA GLU A 240 21.78 -5.76 -21.14
C GLU A 240 20.93 -4.84 -20.28
N LYS A 241 21.52 -4.19 -19.26
CA LYS A 241 20.80 -3.20 -18.46
C LYS A 241 20.24 -2.11 -19.40
N PRO A 242 18.91 -1.88 -19.45
CA PRO A 242 18.34 -0.86 -20.30
C PRO A 242 18.84 0.54 -19.93
N ALA A 243 19.20 1.34 -20.93
CA ALA A 243 19.82 2.65 -20.72
C ALA A 243 18.90 3.67 -20.01
N HIS A 244 17.58 3.53 -20.17
CA HIS A 244 16.58 4.38 -19.51
C HIS A 244 16.35 4.02 -18.04
N TRP A 245 16.82 2.86 -17.57
CA TRP A 245 16.78 2.50 -16.15
C TRP A 245 17.83 3.30 -15.37
N LYS A 246 17.50 4.55 -15.07
CA LYS A 246 18.33 5.50 -14.33
C LYS A 246 18.09 5.42 -12.83
N ASN A 247 16.82 5.51 -12.44
CA ASN A 247 16.41 5.58 -11.03
C ASN A 247 15.49 4.41 -10.67
N ALA A 248 15.65 3.89 -9.46
CA ALA A 248 14.72 2.96 -8.83
C ALA A 248 14.04 3.63 -7.64
N ILE A 249 12.72 3.61 -7.64
CA ILE A 249 11.88 3.96 -6.49
C ILE A 249 11.62 2.66 -5.74
N VAL A 250 12.30 2.48 -4.62
CA VAL A 250 12.20 1.27 -3.78
C VAL A 250 11.24 1.56 -2.66
N PHE A 251 10.32 0.64 -2.40
CA PHE A 251 9.34 0.80 -1.34
C PHE A 251 9.09 -0.49 -0.59
N ALA A 252 8.67 -0.32 0.66
CA ALA A 252 8.44 -1.42 1.58
C ALA A 252 7.09 -1.35 2.26
N ILE A 253 6.55 -2.53 2.55
CA ILE A 253 5.44 -2.72 3.48
C ILE A 253 5.74 -3.90 4.40
N PRO A 254 5.13 -3.96 5.59
CA PRO A 254 5.21 -5.14 6.43
C PRO A 254 4.31 -6.27 5.92
N HIS A 255 4.55 -7.49 6.40
CA HIS A 255 3.47 -8.48 6.47
C HIS A 255 2.45 -8.04 7.54
N GLU A 256 1.23 -8.54 7.45
CA GLU A 256 0.29 -8.51 8.58
C GLU A 256 0.95 -9.03 9.88
N TRP A 257 0.91 -8.22 10.93
CA TRP A 257 1.75 -8.40 12.13
C TRP A 257 1.35 -9.60 13.00
N GLU A 258 0.06 -9.87 13.20
CA GLU A 258 -0.39 -10.91 14.12
C GLU A 258 -0.04 -12.31 13.59
N SER A 259 -0.40 -12.59 12.33
CA SER A 259 -0.03 -13.83 11.64
C SER A 259 1.47 -13.95 11.41
N PHE A 260 2.18 -12.83 11.20
CA PHE A 260 3.64 -12.83 11.05
C PHE A 260 4.37 -13.34 12.30
N TYR A 261 3.94 -12.97 13.50
CA TYR A 261 4.55 -13.51 14.72
C TYR A 261 4.19 -14.97 14.97
N ALA A 262 3.10 -15.48 14.40
CA ALA A 262 2.68 -16.87 14.52
C ALA A 262 3.29 -17.80 13.45
N ASN A 263 4.43 -17.42 12.87
CA ASN A 263 5.20 -18.29 11.97
C ASN A 263 5.87 -19.45 12.73
N PRO A 264 6.08 -20.61 12.07
CA PRO A 264 6.00 -20.81 10.62
C PRO A 264 4.61 -21.16 10.06
N THR A 265 3.63 -21.49 10.90
CA THR A 265 2.38 -22.11 10.46
C THR A 265 1.35 -21.12 9.91
N TYR A 266 1.19 -19.96 10.56
CA TYR A 266 0.04 -19.09 10.30
C TYR A 266 0.34 -17.88 9.40
N GLY A 267 1.61 -17.63 9.07
CA GLY A 267 2.03 -16.43 8.34
C GLY A 267 2.24 -16.65 6.83
N THR A 268 1.74 -15.72 6.02
CA THR A 268 1.90 -15.71 4.56
C THR A 268 2.66 -14.48 4.07
N SER A 269 3.36 -14.61 2.93
CA SER A 269 3.93 -13.46 2.21
C SER A 269 3.02 -12.93 1.10
N TYR A 270 1.95 -13.64 0.75
CA TYR A 270 1.11 -13.30 -0.39
C TYR A 270 0.28 -12.04 -0.19
N GLU A 271 -0.13 -11.73 1.05
CA GLU A 271 -0.83 -10.50 1.38
C GLU A 271 0.05 -9.28 1.04
N ALA A 272 1.25 -9.21 1.62
CA ALA A 272 2.21 -8.18 1.29
C ALA A 272 2.63 -8.19 -0.21
N TYR A 273 2.82 -9.34 -0.87
CA TYR A 273 3.10 -9.34 -2.31
C TYR A 273 1.96 -8.75 -3.13
N THR A 274 0.71 -9.05 -2.78
CA THR A 274 -0.46 -8.49 -3.45
C THR A 274 -0.52 -6.98 -3.28
N MET A 275 -0.31 -6.50 -2.06
CA MET A 275 -0.27 -5.06 -1.77
C MET A 275 0.86 -4.35 -2.52
N LEU A 276 2.06 -4.93 -2.57
CA LEU A 276 3.18 -4.42 -3.37
C LEU A 276 2.84 -4.37 -4.86
N ARG A 277 2.12 -5.37 -5.41
CA ARG A 277 1.66 -5.33 -6.82
C ARG A 277 0.73 -4.16 -7.08
N PHE A 278 -0.22 -3.91 -6.17
CA PHE A 278 -1.12 -2.75 -6.29
C PHE A 278 -0.35 -1.43 -6.27
N ILE A 279 0.59 -1.26 -5.32
CA ILE A 279 1.41 -0.05 -5.23
C ILE A 279 2.26 0.12 -6.50
N ALA A 280 2.99 -0.93 -6.90
CA ALA A 280 3.91 -0.88 -8.03
C ALA A 280 3.20 -0.56 -9.35
N GLY A 281 2.09 -1.24 -9.65
CA GLY A 281 1.36 -1.02 -10.90
C GLY A 281 0.71 0.36 -10.96
N LYS A 282 0.23 0.86 -9.80
CA LYS A 282 -0.36 2.21 -9.73
C LYS A 282 0.71 3.26 -9.96
N LEU A 283 1.87 3.06 -9.35
CA LEU A 283 3.02 3.92 -9.50
C LEU A 283 3.56 3.90 -10.95
N GLU A 284 3.66 2.72 -11.55
CA GLU A 284 4.01 2.53 -12.97
C GLU A 284 3.08 3.35 -13.88
N THR A 285 1.76 3.18 -13.69
CA THR A 285 0.74 3.94 -14.44
C THR A 285 0.89 5.44 -14.21
N PHE A 286 1.01 5.87 -12.95
CA PHE A 286 1.13 7.29 -12.60
C PHE A 286 2.33 7.95 -13.28
N ILE A 287 3.50 7.30 -13.26
CA ILE A 287 4.73 7.81 -13.86
C ILE A 287 4.61 7.94 -15.39
N ARG A 288 3.97 6.96 -16.05
CA ARG A 288 3.71 7.02 -17.50
C ARG A 288 2.78 8.18 -17.88
N GLU A 289 1.72 8.38 -17.12
CA GLU A 289 0.75 9.46 -17.36
C GLU A 289 1.36 10.86 -17.22
N ILE A 290 2.37 11.01 -16.35
CA ILE A 290 3.14 12.26 -16.24
C ILE A 290 4.36 12.30 -17.17
N GLY A 291 4.50 11.34 -18.09
CA GLY A 291 5.41 11.41 -19.24
C GLY A 291 6.79 10.78 -19.06
N PHE A 292 7.00 9.93 -18.06
CA PHE A 292 8.26 9.21 -17.89
C PHE A 292 8.07 7.70 -18.07
N SER A 293 9.08 7.02 -18.59
CA SER A 293 9.10 5.56 -18.66
C SER A 293 9.03 4.95 -17.27
N SER A 294 8.40 3.78 -17.16
CA SER A 294 8.39 3.08 -15.89
C SER A 294 8.18 1.59 -16.03
N ARG A 295 8.71 0.83 -15.05
CA ARG A 295 8.52 -0.62 -14.97
C ARG A 295 8.47 -1.09 -13.53
N SER A 296 7.44 -1.85 -13.19
CA SER A 296 7.32 -2.49 -11.88
C SER A 296 8.20 -3.73 -11.74
N HIS A 297 8.75 -3.89 -10.53
CA HIS A 297 9.53 -5.04 -10.10
C HIS A 297 8.98 -5.56 -8.78
N VAL A 298 8.17 -6.61 -8.87
CA VAL A 298 7.39 -7.14 -7.77
C VAL A 298 7.62 -8.65 -7.58
N PRO A 299 7.91 -9.10 -6.35
CA PRO A 299 7.91 -10.53 -6.04
C PRO A 299 6.53 -11.19 -6.26
N PRO A 300 6.46 -12.53 -6.40
CA PRO A 300 7.57 -13.46 -6.34
C PRO A 300 8.27 -13.69 -7.69
N ASN A 301 7.72 -13.20 -8.80
CA ASN A 301 8.16 -13.58 -10.14
C ASN A 301 8.30 -12.44 -11.15
N SER A 302 7.84 -11.23 -10.86
CA SER A 302 7.78 -10.14 -11.83
C SER A 302 8.83 -9.07 -11.54
N TYR A 303 10.12 -9.44 -11.51
CA TYR A 303 11.21 -8.50 -11.24
C TYR A 303 12.49 -8.87 -11.98
N ASP A 304 13.19 -7.85 -12.46
CA ASP A 304 14.46 -8.01 -13.20
C ASP A 304 15.64 -7.41 -12.42
N LEU A 305 15.40 -7.08 -11.14
CA LEU A 305 16.35 -6.47 -10.21
C LEU A 305 16.42 -7.25 -8.89
N ILE A 306 17.59 -7.27 -8.27
CA ILE A 306 17.74 -7.68 -6.87
C ILE A 306 17.37 -6.47 -5.99
N ILE A 307 16.19 -6.50 -5.39
CA ILE A 307 15.61 -5.36 -4.66
C ILE A 307 16.28 -5.07 -3.30
N PRO A 308 16.70 -6.07 -2.49
CA PRO A 308 17.38 -5.81 -1.20
C PRO A 308 18.57 -4.84 -1.23
N PRO A 309 19.57 -4.95 -2.13
CA PRO A 309 20.67 -3.99 -2.20
C PRO A 309 20.19 -2.60 -2.64
N LEU A 310 19.18 -2.50 -3.53
CA LEU A 310 18.60 -1.20 -3.89
C LEU A 310 17.91 -0.53 -2.69
N ALA A 311 17.28 -1.30 -1.80
CA ALA A 311 16.70 -0.76 -0.57
C ALA A 311 17.78 -0.23 0.39
N ILE A 312 18.94 -0.87 0.44
CA ILE A 312 20.10 -0.41 1.22
C ILE A 312 20.68 0.87 0.59
N ASP A 313 20.88 0.87 -0.72
CA ASP A 313 21.36 2.03 -1.48
C ASP A 313 20.43 3.24 -1.33
N ALA A 314 19.11 3.00 -1.28
CA ALA A 314 18.08 4.00 -1.05
C ALA A 314 17.88 4.40 0.44
N GLY A 315 18.74 3.92 1.35
CA GLY A 315 18.72 4.31 2.76
C GLY A 315 17.58 3.73 3.60
N LEU A 316 16.88 2.70 3.13
CA LEU A 316 15.76 2.11 3.89
C LEU A 316 16.23 1.27 5.09
N GLY A 317 17.45 0.74 5.05
CA GLY A 317 17.99 -0.09 6.13
C GLY A 317 19.28 -0.80 5.76
N GLU A 318 19.65 -1.80 6.57
CA GLU A 318 20.87 -2.58 6.41
C GLU A 318 20.58 -4.08 6.30
N GLN A 319 21.50 -4.84 5.70
CA GLN A 319 21.36 -6.30 5.64
C GLN A 319 21.64 -6.95 7.02
N GLY A 320 20.71 -7.73 7.53
CA GLY A 320 20.91 -8.57 8.72
C GLY A 320 21.60 -9.92 8.44
N ARG A 321 21.98 -10.62 9.51
CA ARG A 321 22.58 -11.98 9.46
C ARG A 321 21.76 -12.98 8.64
N HIS A 322 20.43 -12.93 8.73
CA HIS A 322 19.51 -13.79 7.98
C HIS A 322 19.41 -13.43 6.48
N GLY A 323 20.17 -12.44 6.00
CA GLY A 323 20.24 -12.08 4.58
C GLY A 323 19.07 -11.25 4.06
N VAL A 324 18.28 -10.62 4.93
CA VAL A 324 17.22 -9.68 4.53
C VAL A 324 17.47 -8.29 5.10
N VAL A 325 16.87 -7.27 4.49
CA VAL A 325 16.97 -5.88 4.94
C VAL A 325 16.20 -5.70 6.24
N ILE A 326 16.86 -5.09 7.23
CA ILE A 326 16.29 -4.66 8.50
C ILE A 326 16.17 -3.14 8.44
N THR A 327 14.96 -2.64 8.65
CA THR A 327 14.65 -1.21 8.70
C THR A 327 14.37 -0.80 10.15
N PRO A 328 14.60 0.47 10.53
CA PRO A 328 14.24 0.95 11.86
C PRO A 328 12.76 0.76 12.18
N GLU A 329 11.88 1.00 11.20
CA GLU A 329 10.43 1.05 11.37
C GLU A 329 9.78 -0.32 11.38
N LEU A 330 10.24 -1.23 10.50
CA LEU A 330 9.61 -2.55 10.28
C LEU A 330 10.48 -3.72 10.75
N GLY A 331 11.72 -3.47 11.15
CA GLY A 331 12.68 -4.53 11.46
C GLY A 331 12.89 -5.45 10.26
N ALA A 332 12.96 -6.76 10.51
CA ALA A 332 13.06 -7.76 9.45
C ALA A 332 11.68 -8.10 8.83
N ASN A 333 10.58 -7.54 9.35
CA ASN A 333 9.25 -7.66 8.75
C ASN A 333 9.09 -6.69 7.56
N THR A 334 9.99 -6.82 6.57
CA THR A 334 10.07 -5.92 5.42
C THR A 334 9.87 -6.73 4.14
N ARG A 335 8.88 -6.36 3.33
CA ARG A 335 8.70 -6.84 1.94
C ARG A 335 8.93 -5.68 0.99
N LEU A 336 9.69 -5.94 -0.06
CA LEU A 336 10.21 -4.92 -0.97
C LEU A 336 9.67 -5.10 -2.38
N ALA A 337 9.37 -3.99 -3.04
CA ALA A 337 9.24 -3.89 -4.48
C ALA A 337 9.94 -2.62 -4.97
N ALA A 338 10.08 -2.49 -6.28
CA ALA A 338 10.62 -1.28 -6.88
C ALA A 338 9.88 -0.92 -8.17
N VAL A 339 9.98 0.34 -8.58
CA VAL A 339 9.66 0.79 -9.94
C VAL A 339 10.88 1.50 -10.51
N THR A 340 11.35 1.07 -11.68
CA THR A 340 12.40 1.79 -12.41
C THR A 340 11.80 2.88 -13.28
N THR A 341 12.55 3.95 -13.52
CA THR A 341 12.12 5.08 -14.34
C THR A 341 13.31 5.91 -14.84
N ASP A 342 13.11 6.62 -15.94
CA ASP A 342 13.99 7.69 -16.43
C ASP A 342 13.64 9.07 -15.86
N MET A 343 12.58 9.18 -15.05
CA MET A 343 12.20 10.40 -14.34
C MET A 343 13.41 10.94 -13.56
N PRO A 344 13.76 12.24 -13.70
CA PRO A 344 14.83 12.85 -12.92
C PRO A 344 14.48 12.89 -11.42
N LEU A 345 15.19 12.12 -10.60
CA LEU A 345 14.98 12.02 -9.15
C LEU A 345 16.29 12.22 -8.39
N GLU A 346 16.23 12.91 -7.25
CA GLU A 346 17.34 12.99 -6.30
C GLU A 346 17.40 11.68 -5.50
N ALA A 347 18.58 11.04 -5.48
CA ALA A 347 18.79 9.80 -4.74
C ALA A 347 18.92 10.06 -3.24
N ASP A 348 18.41 9.12 -2.46
CA ASP A 348 18.65 9.04 -1.02
C ASP A 348 20.06 8.51 -0.72
N THR A 349 20.46 8.61 0.53
CA THR A 349 21.77 8.16 1.00
C THR A 349 21.63 6.92 1.87
N PRO A 350 22.52 5.92 1.75
CA PRO A 350 22.56 4.77 2.65
C PRO A 350 22.66 5.18 4.13
N VAL A 351 22.17 4.31 5.01
CA VAL A 351 22.19 4.51 6.47
C VAL A 351 23.11 3.50 7.16
N ASP A 352 23.74 3.90 8.25
CA ASP A 352 24.44 3.01 9.20
C ASP A 352 23.64 3.00 10.50
N LEU A 353 22.97 1.88 10.76
CA LEU A 353 22.13 1.65 11.93
C LEU A 353 22.82 0.70 12.93
N GLY A 354 24.08 0.32 12.68
CA GLY A 354 24.82 -0.63 13.50
C GLY A 354 24.33 -2.09 13.38
N ILE A 355 23.47 -2.43 12.41
CA ILE A 355 22.87 -3.77 12.29
C ILE A 355 23.94 -4.85 12.17
N MET A 356 25.00 -4.58 11.40
CA MET A 356 26.11 -5.52 11.24
C MET A 356 26.81 -5.82 12.58
N LYS A 357 27.09 -4.78 13.38
CA LYS A 357 27.72 -4.91 14.69
C LYS A 357 26.83 -5.68 15.67
N PHE A 358 25.54 -5.38 15.67
CA PHE A 358 24.56 -6.11 16.47
C PHE A 358 24.49 -7.59 16.06
N CYS A 359 24.43 -7.86 14.76
CA CYS A 359 24.35 -9.21 14.20
C CYS A 359 25.56 -10.08 14.56
N ASN A 360 26.76 -9.50 14.71
CA ASN A 360 27.97 -10.23 15.14
C ASN A 360 27.72 -10.96 16.48
N LYS A 361 27.02 -10.32 17.42
CA LYS A 361 26.78 -10.84 18.78
C LYS A 361 25.48 -11.63 18.90
N CYS A 362 24.40 -11.18 18.26
CA CYS A 362 23.03 -11.64 18.54
C CYS A 362 22.78 -13.13 18.25
N LYS A 363 23.01 -13.56 17.00
CA LYS A 363 22.86 -14.95 16.50
C LYS A 363 21.50 -15.65 16.71
N ILE A 364 20.51 -15.03 17.35
CA ILE A 364 19.18 -15.61 17.62
C ILE A 364 18.52 -16.19 16.36
N CYS A 365 18.56 -15.47 15.23
CA CYS A 365 17.98 -16.00 13.99
C CYS A 365 18.66 -17.27 13.46
N ALA A 366 19.93 -17.51 13.81
CA ALA A 366 20.64 -18.74 13.49
C ALA A 366 20.30 -19.86 14.48
N GLU A 367 20.21 -19.54 15.77
CA GLU A 367 19.79 -20.45 16.85
C GLU A 367 18.38 -21.02 16.60
N GLU A 368 17.45 -20.16 16.16
CA GLU A 368 16.05 -20.51 15.92
C GLU A 368 15.77 -21.01 14.50
N CYS A 369 16.78 -21.12 13.63
CA CYS A 369 16.57 -21.53 12.24
C CYS A 369 16.24 -23.04 12.15
N PRO A 370 15.04 -23.45 11.72
CA PRO A 370 14.64 -24.87 11.78
C PRO A 370 15.46 -25.78 10.86
N SER A 371 16.05 -25.23 9.80
CA SER A 371 16.92 -25.95 8.87
C SER A 371 18.41 -25.76 9.11
N GLY A 372 18.81 -24.93 10.08
CA GLY A 372 20.22 -24.56 10.26
C GLY A 372 20.83 -23.89 9.02
N ALA A 373 20.02 -23.12 8.28
CA ALA A 373 20.42 -22.46 7.04
C ALA A 373 21.23 -21.17 7.24
N ILE A 374 21.21 -20.60 8.45
CA ILE A 374 21.82 -19.30 8.76
C ILE A 374 23.15 -19.52 9.49
N SER A 375 24.20 -18.79 9.06
CA SER A 375 25.54 -18.92 9.62
C SER A 375 25.65 -18.42 11.07
N PHE A 376 26.44 -19.13 11.88
CA PHE A 376 26.83 -18.76 13.25
C PHE A 376 28.12 -17.92 13.32
N ASP A 377 28.76 -17.60 12.19
CA ASP A 377 30.05 -16.91 12.15
C ASP A 377 29.96 -15.53 12.81
N ASP A 378 30.96 -15.14 13.58
CA ASP A 378 30.99 -13.83 14.25
C ASP A 378 31.03 -12.66 13.28
N LYS A 379 31.46 -12.89 12.04
CA LYS A 379 31.53 -11.91 10.96
C LYS A 379 31.15 -12.56 9.62
N PRO A 380 30.70 -11.80 8.61
CA PRO A 380 30.43 -12.35 7.29
C PRO A 380 31.71 -12.91 6.65
N THR A 381 31.76 -14.23 6.45
CA THR A 381 32.91 -14.93 5.85
C THR A 381 32.79 -15.06 4.34
N ARG A 382 31.56 -15.23 3.83
CA ARG A 382 31.28 -15.41 2.39
C ARG A 382 31.35 -14.09 1.62
N VAL A 383 31.92 -14.17 0.43
CA VAL A 383 31.89 -13.11 -0.59
C VAL A 383 30.98 -13.58 -1.71
N VAL A 384 29.94 -12.82 -2.01
CA VAL A 384 28.98 -13.12 -3.08
C VAL A 384 28.88 -11.90 -3.97
N ARG A 385 29.21 -12.07 -5.27
CA ARG A 385 29.24 -10.99 -6.27
C ARG A 385 30.11 -9.80 -5.83
N GLY A 386 31.25 -10.06 -5.21
CA GLY A 386 32.17 -9.02 -4.71
C GLY A 386 31.83 -8.45 -3.34
N PHE A 387 30.65 -8.75 -2.76
CA PHE A 387 30.23 -8.22 -1.47
C PHE A 387 30.36 -9.25 -0.35
N ARG A 388 31.04 -8.87 0.74
CA ARG A 388 31.15 -9.67 1.95
C ARG A 388 29.85 -9.57 2.75
N ARG A 389 29.18 -10.70 2.98
CA ARG A 389 27.89 -10.72 3.70
C ARG A 389 27.56 -12.09 4.28
N TRP A 390 26.67 -12.15 5.27
CA TRP A 390 26.06 -13.43 5.65
C TRP A 390 25.10 -13.86 4.54
N CYS A 391 25.20 -15.13 4.17
CA CYS A 391 24.34 -15.75 3.18
C CYS A 391 23.64 -16.94 3.80
N THR A 392 22.32 -16.97 3.67
CA THR A 392 21.51 -18.12 4.02
C THR A 392 21.72 -19.23 2.99
N ASP A 393 21.91 -20.45 3.45
CA ASP A 393 21.85 -21.66 2.62
C ASP A 393 20.42 -21.82 2.07
N GLN A 394 20.25 -21.56 0.77
CA GLN A 394 18.93 -21.44 0.15
C GLN A 394 18.21 -22.79 0.09
N ASP A 395 18.96 -23.88 -0.14
CA ASP A 395 18.40 -25.22 -0.26
C ASP A 395 17.90 -25.72 1.10
N LYS A 396 18.70 -25.50 2.16
CA LYS A 396 18.26 -25.77 3.54
C LYS A 396 17.05 -24.92 3.93
N CYS A 397 17.05 -23.64 3.58
CA CYS A 397 15.91 -22.76 3.85
C CYS A 397 14.64 -23.26 3.14
N PHE A 398 14.74 -23.61 1.86
CA PHE A 398 13.63 -24.08 1.05
C PHE A 398 13.08 -25.43 1.51
N LYS A 399 13.92 -26.32 2.08
CA LYS A 399 13.46 -27.58 2.66
C LYS A 399 12.30 -27.39 3.66
N VAL A 400 12.43 -26.45 4.59
CA VAL A 400 11.40 -26.20 5.62
C VAL A 400 10.14 -25.59 5.04
N TRP A 401 10.26 -24.82 3.95
CA TRP A 401 9.08 -24.24 3.29
C TRP A 401 8.09 -25.30 2.85
N ASN A 402 8.59 -26.48 2.47
CA ASN A 402 7.81 -27.61 2.00
C ASN A 402 7.35 -28.55 3.13
N GLN A 403 7.60 -28.21 4.39
CA GLN A 403 7.26 -29.04 5.54
C GLN A 403 6.11 -28.48 6.36
N VAL A 404 5.89 -27.15 6.35
CA VAL A 404 4.84 -26.49 7.15
C VAL A 404 3.45 -27.11 6.95
N ALA A 405 2.69 -27.28 8.03
CA ALA A 405 1.37 -27.93 8.08
C ALA A 405 0.23 -27.15 7.38
N THR A 406 0.36 -26.90 6.07
CA THR A 406 -0.69 -26.33 5.22
C THR A 406 -0.69 -27.03 3.86
N SER A 407 -1.86 -27.08 3.19
CA SER A 407 -2.05 -27.80 1.91
C SER A 407 -1.20 -27.28 0.74
N SER A 408 -0.54 -26.14 0.90
CA SER A 408 0.35 -25.54 -0.09
C SER A 408 1.53 -24.87 0.63
N ALA A 409 2.16 -25.62 1.53
CA ALA A 409 3.30 -25.20 2.34
C ALA A 409 4.30 -24.34 1.53
N ARG A 410 4.33 -23.02 1.83
CA ARG A 410 5.20 -22.04 1.17
C ARG A 410 5.68 -20.99 2.16
N GLY A 411 6.63 -21.39 3.00
CA GLY A 411 7.49 -20.49 3.76
C GLY A 411 7.82 -20.94 5.17
N CYS A 412 8.53 -20.09 5.91
CA CYS A 412 8.96 -20.39 7.29
C CYS A 412 9.01 -19.12 8.13
N ARG A 413 9.77 -18.10 7.71
CA ARG A 413 9.81 -16.75 8.32
C ARG A 413 10.18 -16.68 9.81
N VAL A 414 10.52 -17.79 10.47
CA VAL A 414 10.98 -17.82 11.87
C VAL A 414 12.13 -16.84 12.10
N CYS A 415 13.13 -16.82 11.21
CA CYS A 415 14.26 -15.89 11.32
C CYS A 415 13.86 -14.40 11.31
N LEU A 416 12.71 -14.06 10.73
CA LEU A 416 12.18 -12.71 10.71
C LEU A 416 11.40 -12.39 11.99
N SER A 417 10.59 -13.32 12.48
CA SER A 417 9.73 -13.13 13.66
C SER A 417 10.52 -13.13 14.97
N VAL A 418 11.57 -13.94 15.07
CA VAL A 418 12.47 -14.00 16.24
C VAL A 418 13.46 -12.84 16.30
N CYS A 419 13.66 -12.12 15.20
CA CYS A 419 14.59 -11.00 15.13
C CYS A 419 14.20 -9.89 16.13
N PRO A 420 15.10 -9.45 17.02
CA PRO A 420 14.80 -8.39 17.99
C PRO A 420 14.35 -7.07 17.37
N TYR A 421 14.78 -6.75 16.15
CA TYR A 421 14.31 -5.54 15.45
C TYR A 421 12.87 -5.64 14.96
N SER A 422 12.35 -6.86 14.79
CA SER A 422 10.98 -7.07 14.32
C SER A 422 9.98 -7.09 15.47
N ARG A 423 10.27 -6.55 16.65
CA ARG A 423 9.38 -6.61 17.83
C ARG A 423 8.30 -5.52 17.78
N LYS A 424 7.18 -5.76 18.48
CA LYS A 424 6.11 -4.76 18.59
C LYS A 424 6.68 -3.48 19.19
N ASN A 425 6.46 -2.36 18.51
CA ASN A 425 7.02 -1.10 18.94
C ASN A 425 6.47 -0.71 20.32
N ASN A 426 7.36 -0.51 21.29
CA ASN A 426 7.05 0.05 22.60
C ASN A 426 8.17 1.02 23.03
N TRP A 427 8.01 1.67 24.17
CA TRP A 427 8.96 2.68 24.62
C TRP A 427 10.38 2.12 24.84
N ILE A 428 10.52 0.87 25.28
CA ILE A 428 11.82 0.19 25.46
C ILE A 428 12.48 -0.04 24.10
N HIS A 429 11.74 -0.55 23.10
CA HIS A 429 12.27 -0.78 21.76
C HIS A 429 12.60 0.53 21.04
N THR A 430 11.83 1.60 21.29
CA THR A 430 12.14 2.93 20.77
C THR A 430 13.43 3.46 21.38
N PHE A 431 13.56 3.39 22.71
CA PHE A 431 14.79 3.79 23.39
C PHE A 431 16.00 2.99 22.92
N ALA A 432 15.88 1.66 22.79
CA ALA A 432 16.95 0.80 22.33
C ALA A 432 17.39 1.12 20.88
N ARG A 433 16.44 1.36 19.95
CA ARG A 433 16.75 1.71 18.56
C ARG A 433 17.43 3.07 18.42
N GLU A 434 17.10 4.03 19.29
CA GLU A 434 17.75 5.34 19.28
C GLU A 434 19.11 5.31 19.98
N LEU A 435 19.25 4.54 21.06
CA LEU A 435 20.47 4.53 21.85
C LEU A 435 21.55 3.61 21.28
N ASP A 436 21.19 2.39 20.84
CA ASP A 436 22.15 1.37 20.42
C ASP A 436 23.08 1.82 19.27
N PRO A 437 22.57 2.43 18.17
CA PRO A 437 23.43 2.91 17.10
C PRO A 437 24.37 4.05 17.53
N ARG A 438 24.05 4.72 18.64
CA ARG A 438 24.80 5.86 19.21
C ARG A 438 25.71 5.45 20.37
N ASP A 439 25.69 4.19 20.79
CA ASP A 439 26.56 3.66 21.85
C ASP A 439 27.86 3.07 21.26
N PRO A 440 29.00 3.79 21.31
CA PRO A 440 30.26 3.30 20.76
C PRO A 440 30.84 2.11 21.55
N THR A 441 30.37 1.87 22.77
CA THR A 441 30.87 0.78 23.64
C THR A 441 30.17 -0.54 23.35
N GLY A 442 28.97 -0.49 22.77
CA GLY A 442 28.10 -1.65 22.53
C GLY A 442 27.62 -2.33 23.81
N VAL A 443 27.67 -1.64 24.96
CA VAL A 443 27.12 -2.11 26.24
C VAL A 443 25.60 -2.19 26.15
N THR A 444 24.98 -1.20 25.51
CA THR A 444 23.52 -1.14 25.27
C THR A 444 23.07 -2.37 24.48
N ALA A 445 23.69 -2.65 23.32
CA ALA A 445 23.44 -3.87 22.55
C ALA A 445 23.58 -5.15 23.38
N SER A 446 24.65 -5.27 24.18
CA SER A 446 24.89 -6.45 25.01
C SER A 446 23.83 -6.64 26.09
N ALA A 447 23.46 -5.57 26.80
CA ALA A 447 22.42 -5.60 27.82
C ALA A 447 21.04 -5.91 27.22
N MET A 448 20.69 -5.25 26.11
CA MET A 448 19.43 -5.51 25.41
C MET A 448 19.37 -6.94 24.86
N LEU A 449 20.49 -7.48 24.37
CA LEU A 449 20.56 -8.87 23.92
C LEU A 449 20.39 -9.86 25.09
N ALA A 450 21.00 -9.58 26.25
CA ALA A 450 20.81 -10.40 27.44
C ALA A 450 19.34 -10.39 27.90
N MET A 451 18.70 -9.21 27.91
CA MET A 451 17.26 -9.08 28.19
C MET A 451 16.41 -9.83 27.15
N GLN A 452 16.78 -9.78 25.86
CA GLN A 452 16.07 -10.53 24.82
C GLN A 452 16.11 -12.03 25.13
N LYS A 453 17.30 -12.59 25.40
CA LYS A 453 17.46 -14.02 25.70
C LYS A 453 16.81 -14.45 27.02
N GLN A 454 16.65 -13.53 27.98
CA GLN A 454 16.05 -13.83 29.28
C GLN A 454 14.52 -13.70 29.30
N PHE A 455 13.96 -12.73 28.57
CA PHE A 455 12.54 -12.38 28.66
C PHE A 455 11.68 -12.91 27.52
N PHE A 456 12.28 -13.38 26.43
CA PHE A 456 11.55 -13.92 25.29
C PHE A 456 11.83 -15.41 25.12
N ASP A 457 10.80 -16.13 24.71
CA ASP A 457 10.90 -17.56 24.45
C ASP A 457 11.58 -17.82 23.10
N TYR A 458 12.56 -18.71 23.14
CA TYR A 458 13.36 -19.19 22.02
C TYR A 458 13.48 -20.72 22.15
N PRO A 459 12.47 -21.46 21.70
CA PRO A 459 12.37 -22.90 21.92
C PRO A 459 13.42 -23.70 21.12
N GLY A 460 14.16 -23.07 20.21
CA GLY A 460 15.16 -23.70 19.37
C GLY A 460 14.58 -24.20 18.04
N GLY A 461 15.41 -24.15 17.00
CA GLY A 461 14.99 -24.39 15.61
C GLY A 461 14.18 -25.68 15.38
N SER A 462 14.54 -26.79 16.03
CA SER A 462 13.87 -28.08 15.84
C SER A 462 12.41 -28.10 16.31
N GLN A 463 12.04 -27.28 17.28
CA GLN A 463 10.67 -27.22 17.82
C GLN A 463 9.66 -26.60 16.85
N TYR A 464 10.16 -25.85 15.85
CA TYR A 464 9.34 -25.26 14.78
C TYR A 464 9.08 -26.21 13.61
N LEU A 465 9.75 -27.37 13.56
CA LEU A 465 9.48 -28.37 12.54
C LEU A 465 8.15 -29.07 12.84
N PRO A 466 7.30 -29.29 11.83
CA PRO A 466 6.01 -29.97 12.02
C PRO A 466 6.22 -31.40 12.52
N PRO A 467 5.65 -31.76 13.68
CA PRO A 467 5.53 -33.16 14.09
C PRO A 467 4.49 -33.89 13.21
N PRO A 468 4.43 -35.23 13.25
CA PRO A 468 3.45 -36.01 12.49
C PRO A 468 1.98 -35.61 12.71
N ASP A 469 1.66 -35.01 13.86
CA ASP A 469 0.34 -34.53 14.26
C ASP A 469 0.10 -33.04 13.98
N GLY A 470 1.07 -32.33 13.39
CA GLY A 470 0.93 -30.92 12.97
C GLY A 470 1.07 -29.87 14.08
N ASN A 471 1.34 -30.28 15.32
CA ASN A 471 1.43 -29.40 16.50
C ASN A 471 2.83 -28.80 16.73
N ASN A 472 3.43 -28.13 15.74
CA ASN A 472 4.72 -27.46 15.95
C ASN A 472 4.60 -26.18 16.79
N LYS A 473 5.70 -25.81 17.46
CA LYS A 473 5.79 -24.48 18.08
C LYS A 473 5.69 -23.40 17.01
N THR A 474 5.23 -22.23 17.43
CA THR A 474 5.27 -20.96 16.70
C THR A 474 5.94 -19.92 17.58
N TYR A 475 6.47 -18.85 16.99
CA TYR A 475 7.13 -17.81 17.78
C TYR A 475 6.15 -17.08 18.72
N GLY A 476 4.96 -16.74 18.22
CA GLY A 476 3.86 -16.17 18.99
C GLY A 476 2.58 -17.00 18.85
N LYS A 477 1.63 -16.78 19.76
CA LYS A 477 0.29 -17.37 19.66
C LYS A 477 -0.40 -16.86 18.39
N ALA A 478 -0.96 -17.77 17.60
CA ALA A 478 -1.78 -17.41 16.45
C ALA A 478 -3.01 -16.61 16.87
N PRO A 479 -3.43 -15.62 16.07
CA PRO A 479 -4.63 -14.85 16.39
C PRO A 479 -5.87 -15.73 16.29
N ASP A 480 -6.85 -15.47 17.16
CA ASP A 480 -8.01 -16.36 17.36
C ASP A 480 -8.80 -16.61 16.06
N TRP A 481 -8.87 -15.62 15.17
CA TRP A 481 -9.53 -15.74 13.86
C TRP A 481 -8.84 -16.70 12.86
N LEU A 482 -7.59 -17.12 13.12
CA LEU A 482 -6.86 -18.13 12.35
C LEU A 482 -6.85 -19.52 13.01
N ARG A 483 -7.38 -19.63 14.22
CA ARG A 483 -7.34 -20.85 15.02
C ARG A 483 -8.62 -21.64 14.78
N THR A 484 -8.52 -22.70 14.00
CA THR A 484 -9.65 -23.53 13.55
C THR A 484 -10.56 -23.95 14.71
N GLU A 485 -9.96 -24.32 15.84
CA GLU A 485 -10.64 -24.77 17.06
C GLU A 485 -11.48 -23.69 17.76
N GLU A 486 -11.27 -22.40 17.43
CA GLU A 486 -12.07 -21.30 17.99
C GLU A 486 -13.40 -21.10 17.24
N TRP A 487 -13.55 -21.68 16.04
CA TRP A 487 -14.70 -21.45 15.17
C TRP A 487 -15.50 -22.70 14.82
N PHE A 488 -14.90 -23.89 15.00
CA PHE A 488 -15.47 -25.14 14.54
C PHE A 488 -15.20 -26.27 15.55
N ASP A 489 -16.22 -27.07 15.84
CA ASP A 489 -16.12 -28.28 16.66
C ASP A 489 -15.68 -29.47 15.77
N PHE A 490 -14.49 -30.02 15.98
CA PHE A 490 -13.94 -31.18 15.27
C PHE A 490 -13.67 -32.37 16.18
#